data_AF-J8IHI0-F1
#
_entry.id   AF-J8IHI0-F1
#
_cell.length_a   1.000
_cell.length_b   1.000
_cell.length_c   1.000
_cell.angle_alpha   90.00
_cell.angle_beta   90.00
_cell.angle_gamma   90.00
#
_symmetry.space_group_name_H-M   'P 1'
#
loop_
_entity.id
_entity.type
_entity.pdbx_description
1 polymer ?
#
loop_
_entity_poly.entity_id
_entity_poly.type
_entity_poly.pdbx_seq_one_letter_code
_entity_poly.pdbx_strand_id
1 'polypeptide(L)'
;MTYKHAILPVSNLRIFQENPRFQPQENQDAAITKILLNKKLFGLISDIAKNGLDPSESIMVFNSQQRDEYIVKEGNRRITSVKLLNDPELVPSSFANRSDIIKRIINIIDENNYQSIPHVQCVIFEEDGELINHFIELKHTGENKGAGRIGWDTESQTRFTKQKDPYKNYLLSFINKIHPGYQDNSGFTTFERIISDPSVRKEIGMEIDRKKPAIILSDDMSTKKLFYIIDCLITKKIKVSDVYDKELRLKFIEKHLKTQEQLKSIETLYETYFKNGKSPSVTPITGTTETQHPVAPTTGTTETQHPVAPTTGTTGTQHPVTPTTGTTETQHPVAPTTGTTGTQHPVVPTAGTTETQHPVVPTAGTTGT
;
A
#
# COMPACT_ATOMS: atom_id res chain seq x y z
N MET A 1 -4.26 25.31 22.91
CA MET A 1 -4.75 25.04 21.55
C MET A 1 -6.24 24.78 21.67
N THR A 2 -7.09 25.71 21.24
CA THR A 2 -8.53 25.62 21.51
C THR A 2 -9.28 25.16 20.27
N TYR A 3 -9.39 23.83 20.17
CA TYR A 3 -10.43 23.18 19.39
C TYR A 3 -11.20 22.23 20.30
N LYS A 4 -12.45 21.94 19.95
CA LYS A 4 -13.29 21.00 20.69
C LYS A 4 -13.90 19.97 19.76
N HIS A 5 -14.02 18.73 20.24
CA HIS A 5 -14.78 17.71 19.53
C HIS A 5 -16.26 17.85 19.88
N ALA A 6 -17.12 17.75 18.87
CA ALA A 6 -18.57 17.76 19.06
C ALA A 6 -19.26 16.95 17.98
N ILE A 7 -20.45 16.44 18.30
CA ILE A 7 -21.35 15.86 17.32
C ILE A 7 -22.33 16.97 16.93
N LEU A 8 -22.34 17.35 15.64
CA LEU A 8 -23.14 18.46 15.13
C LEU A 8 -24.21 17.95 14.16
N PRO A 9 -25.42 18.57 14.15
CA PRO A 9 -26.41 18.31 13.13
C PRO A 9 -25.88 18.71 11.74
N VAL A 10 -26.11 17.87 10.73
CA VAL A 10 -25.70 18.16 9.35
C VAL A 10 -26.39 19.42 8.79
N SER A 11 -27.59 19.75 9.28
CA SER A 11 -28.31 20.99 8.95
C SER A 11 -27.51 22.25 9.31
N ASN A 12 -26.75 22.20 10.40
CA ASN A 12 -26.00 23.33 10.96
C ASN A 12 -24.66 23.56 10.24
N LEU A 13 -24.26 22.62 9.37
CA LEU A 13 -23.03 22.70 8.61
C LEU A 13 -23.23 23.48 7.30
N ARG A 14 -22.42 24.51 7.09
CA ARG A 14 -22.39 25.33 5.87
C ARG A 14 -21.17 24.96 5.03
N ILE A 15 -21.37 24.74 3.74
CA ILE A 15 -20.28 24.49 2.78
C ILE A 15 -19.43 25.76 2.69
N PHE A 16 -18.12 25.61 2.74
CA PHE A 16 -17.20 26.74 2.65
C PHE A 16 -17.17 27.31 1.23
N GLN A 17 -17.55 28.58 1.12
CA GLN A 17 -17.71 29.30 -0.15
C GLN A 17 -16.36 29.68 -0.79
N GLU A 18 -15.31 29.87 0.01
CA GLU A 18 -13.95 30.17 -0.44
C GLU A 18 -13.07 28.91 -0.52
N ASN A 19 -13.65 27.78 -0.91
CA ASN A 19 -12.93 26.51 -1.01
C ASN A 19 -11.78 26.60 -2.04
N PRO A 20 -10.50 26.33 -1.67
CA PRO A 20 -9.36 26.49 -2.57
C PRO A 20 -9.41 25.67 -3.86
N ARG A 21 -10.34 24.71 -3.98
CA ARG A 21 -10.57 23.92 -5.20
C ARG A 21 -11.25 24.69 -6.32
N PHE A 22 -11.84 25.85 -6.02
CA PHE A 22 -12.52 26.69 -7.00
C PHE A 22 -12.48 28.17 -6.56
N GLN A 23 -12.86 29.09 -7.46
CA GLN A 23 -12.99 30.50 -7.12
C GLN A 23 -14.03 30.69 -5.99
N PRO A 24 -13.92 31.73 -5.14
CA PRO A 24 -14.96 32.03 -4.15
C PRO A 24 -16.37 32.05 -4.75
N GLN A 25 -17.33 31.50 -4.02
CA GLN A 25 -18.72 31.35 -4.46
C GLN A 25 -19.64 32.29 -3.66
N GLU A 26 -20.68 32.81 -4.30
CA GLU A 26 -21.55 33.81 -3.67
C GLU A 26 -22.48 33.23 -2.60
N ASN A 27 -22.83 31.94 -2.72
CA ASN A 27 -23.80 31.28 -1.84
C ASN A 27 -23.60 29.76 -1.76
N GLN A 28 -24.40 29.09 -0.91
CA GLN A 28 -24.36 27.63 -0.72
C GLN A 28 -24.65 26.87 -2.02
N ASP A 29 -25.65 27.29 -2.79
CA ASP A 29 -26.05 26.64 -4.04
C ASP A 29 -24.93 26.68 -5.08
N ALA A 30 -24.25 27.82 -5.21
CA ALA A 30 -23.09 27.98 -6.06
C ALA A 30 -21.93 27.06 -5.62
N ALA A 31 -21.66 26.99 -4.32
CA ALA A 31 -20.64 26.09 -3.77
C ALA A 31 -20.98 24.59 -4.00
N ILE A 32 -22.22 24.18 -3.76
CA ILE A 32 -22.70 22.81 -4.02
C ILE A 32 -22.62 22.49 -5.52
N THR A 33 -23.00 23.43 -6.38
CA THR A 33 -22.88 23.30 -7.85
C THR A 33 -21.44 23.02 -8.26
N LYS A 34 -20.46 23.78 -7.74
CA LYS A 34 -19.03 23.53 -8.04
C LYS A 34 -18.57 22.15 -7.59
N ILE A 35 -19.04 21.68 -6.42
CA ILE A 35 -18.71 20.35 -5.91
C ILE A 35 -19.33 19.24 -6.78
N LEU A 36 -20.59 19.40 -7.19
CA LEU A 36 -21.33 18.45 -8.05
C LEU A 36 -20.71 18.27 -9.44
N LEU A 37 -20.09 19.31 -10.01
CA LEU A 37 -19.40 19.22 -11.31
C LEU A 37 -18.20 18.26 -11.29
N ASN A 38 -17.71 17.87 -10.11
CA ASN A 38 -16.63 16.89 -10.00
C ASN A 38 -17.17 15.46 -10.22
N LYS A 39 -16.79 14.84 -11.35
CA LYS A 39 -17.19 13.46 -11.71
C LYS A 39 -16.89 12.41 -10.62
N LYS A 40 -15.87 12.62 -9.78
CA LYS A 40 -15.51 11.71 -8.68
C LYS A 40 -16.43 11.82 -7.46
N LEU A 41 -17.34 12.80 -7.41
CA LEU A 41 -18.26 12.96 -6.28
C LEU A 41 -19.22 11.77 -6.15
N PHE A 42 -19.76 11.26 -7.26
CA PHE A 42 -20.71 10.12 -7.20
C PHE A 42 -20.08 8.84 -6.66
N GLY A 43 -18.77 8.63 -6.88
CA GLY A 43 -18.06 7.53 -6.23
C GLY A 43 -18.02 7.70 -4.71
N LEU A 44 -17.83 8.93 -4.22
CA LEU A 44 -17.88 9.24 -2.79
C LEU A 44 -19.30 9.13 -2.22
N ILE A 45 -20.32 9.60 -2.95
CA ILE A 45 -21.73 9.48 -2.55
C ILE A 45 -22.11 8.00 -2.40
N SER A 46 -21.75 7.16 -3.38
CA SER A 46 -22.02 5.72 -3.32
C SER A 46 -21.28 5.03 -2.18
N ASP A 47 -20.02 5.37 -1.93
CA ASP A 47 -19.26 4.82 -0.81
C ASP A 47 -19.86 5.21 0.54
N ILE A 48 -20.22 6.49 0.73
CA ILE A 48 -20.88 6.97 1.96
C ILE A 48 -22.26 6.33 2.12
N ALA A 49 -23.03 6.17 1.04
CA ALA A 49 -24.33 5.53 1.09
C ALA A 49 -24.24 4.09 1.60
N LYS A 50 -23.18 3.39 1.19
CA LYS A 50 -22.93 1.98 1.53
C LYS A 50 -22.29 1.78 2.91
N ASN A 51 -21.28 2.59 3.23
CA ASN A 51 -20.37 2.34 4.35
C ASN A 51 -20.44 3.42 5.45
N GLY A 52 -21.17 4.53 5.21
CA GLY A 52 -21.15 5.71 6.06
C GLY A 52 -19.91 6.57 5.86
N LEU A 53 -19.71 7.57 6.72
CA LEU A 53 -18.49 8.38 6.74
C LEU A 53 -17.33 7.60 7.36
N ASP A 54 -16.12 7.82 6.85
CA ASP A 54 -14.89 7.32 7.47
C ASP A 54 -14.76 7.84 8.92
N PRO A 55 -14.81 6.95 9.94
CA PRO A 55 -14.78 7.36 11.35
C PRO A 55 -13.41 7.88 11.81
N SER A 56 -12.34 7.64 11.05
CA SER A 56 -10.99 8.12 11.36
C SER A 56 -10.74 9.56 10.88
N GLU A 57 -11.57 10.05 9.96
CA GLU A 57 -11.40 11.36 9.35
C GLU A 57 -12.45 12.37 9.86
N SER A 58 -12.10 13.15 10.89
CA SER A 58 -12.99 14.19 11.41
C SER A 58 -13.28 15.30 10.40
N ILE A 59 -14.48 15.89 10.49
CA ILE A 59 -14.87 17.11 9.77
C ILE A 59 -14.36 18.31 10.56
N MET A 60 -13.66 19.24 9.91
CA MET A 60 -13.13 20.42 10.58
C MET A 60 -14.00 21.63 10.25
N VAL A 61 -14.47 22.31 11.29
CA VAL A 61 -15.37 23.45 11.17
C VAL A 61 -14.87 24.63 11.98
N PHE A 62 -15.22 25.84 11.58
CA PHE A 62 -15.15 27.01 12.46
C PHE A 62 -16.56 27.53 12.75
N ASN A 63 -16.77 28.07 13.95
CA ASN A 63 -18.03 28.69 14.32
C ASN A 63 -18.08 30.11 13.74
N SER A 64 -19.07 30.42 12.89
CA SER A 64 -19.16 31.69 12.16
C SER A 64 -19.62 32.88 13.03
N GLN A 65 -19.53 32.76 14.37
CA GLN A 65 -20.06 33.70 15.37
C GLN A 65 -21.61 33.81 15.37
N GLN A 66 -22.29 33.19 14.40
CA GLN A 66 -23.73 32.99 14.41
C GLN A 66 -24.06 31.73 15.20
N ARG A 67 -25.10 31.81 16.03
CA ARG A 67 -25.53 30.66 16.84
C ARG A 67 -25.94 29.51 15.93
N ASP A 68 -25.37 28.33 16.22
CA ASP A 68 -25.68 27.07 15.54
C ASP A 68 -25.34 27.00 14.04
N GLU A 69 -24.44 27.87 13.56
CA GLU A 69 -23.87 27.78 12.20
C GLU A 69 -22.36 27.51 12.21
N TYR A 70 -21.96 26.49 11.46
CA TYR A 70 -20.57 26.03 11.40
C TYR A 70 -20.10 25.90 9.96
N ILE A 71 -19.04 26.61 9.61
CA ILE A 71 -18.49 26.59 8.25
C ILE A 71 -17.47 25.46 8.13
N VAL A 72 -17.68 24.57 7.15
CA VAL A 72 -16.88 23.37 6.93
C VAL A 72 -15.58 23.71 6.20
N LYS A 73 -14.47 23.78 6.92
CA LYS A 73 -13.15 24.10 6.33
C LYS A 73 -12.45 22.86 5.76
N GLU A 74 -12.66 21.70 6.36
CA GLU A 74 -12.30 20.42 5.76
C GLU A 74 -13.42 19.39 5.86
N GLY A 75 -13.67 18.69 4.76
CA GLY A 75 -14.76 17.73 4.63
C GLY A 75 -15.89 18.22 3.71
N ASN A 76 -15.71 19.33 2.98
CA ASN A 76 -16.73 19.91 2.10
C ASN A 76 -17.42 18.89 1.19
N ARG A 77 -16.65 18.08 0.46
CA ARG A 77 -17.20 17.03 -0.42
C ARG A 77 -17.99 15.96 0.36
N ARG A 78 -17.53 15.60 1.56
CA ARG A 78 -18.17 14.60 2.44
C ARG A 78 -19.50 15.14 2.97
N ILE A 79 -19.50 16.37 3.50
CA ILE A 79 -20.72 17.02 3.98
C ILE A 79 -21.72 17.30 2.85
N THR A 80 -21.28 17.76 1.68
CA THR A 80 -22.16 17.88 0.51
C THR A 80 -22.77 16.53 0.13
N SER A 81 -21.98 15.45 0.12
CA SER A 81 -22.48 14.10 -0.18
C SER A 81 -23.55 13.65 0.82
N VAL A 82 -23.29 13.85 2.13
CA VAL A 82 -24.26 13.51 3.18
C VAL A 82 -25.53 14.35 3.08
N LYS A 83 -25.42 15.66 2.83
CA LYS A 83 -26.58 16.53 2.62
C LYS A 83 -27.45 16.03 1.46
N LEU A 84 -26.84 15.73 0.32
CA LEU A 84 -27.54 15.23 -0.87
C LEU A 84 -28.14 13.83 -0.66
N LEU A 85 -27.51 12.97 0.14
CA LEU A 85 -28.07 11.67 0.49
C LEU A 85 -29.26 11.78 1.46
N ASN A 86 -29.18 12.70 2.43
CA ASN A 86 -30.28 12.98 3.35
C ASN A 86 -31.47 13.65 2.66
N ASP A 87 -31.18 14.54 1.71
CA ASP A 87 -32.19 15.27 0.95
C ASP A 87 -31.69 15.53 -0.49
N PRO A 88 -32.09 14.69 -1.46
CA PRO A 88 -31.74 14.87 -2.86
C PRO A 88 -32.24 16.19 -3.47
N GLU A 89 -33.27 16.83 -2.91
CA GLU A 89 -33.77 18.10 -3.43
C GLU A 89 -32.80 19.27 -3.15
N LEU A 90 -31.79 19.08 -2.31
CA LEU A 90 -30.68 20.03 -2.13
C LEU A 90 -29.75 20.15 -3.35
N VAL A 91 -29.97 19.37 -4.42
CA VAL A 91 -29.36 19.67 -5.71
C VAL A 91 -29.85 21.05 -6.19
N PRO A 92 -28.96 22.03 -6.43
CA PRO A 92 -29.36 23.38 -6.80
C PRO A 92 -30.27 23.42 -8.03
N SER A 93 -31.29 24.28 -7.99
CA SER A 93 -32.26 24.43 -9.08
C SER A 93 -31.61 24.85 -10.41
N SER A 94 -30.49 25.56 -10.34
CA SER A 94 -29.67 26.00 -11.48
C SER A 94 -28.77 24.91 -12.07
N PHE A 95 -28.70 23.72 -11.47
CA PHE A 95 -27.80 22.66 -11.94
C PHE A 95 -28.32 22.02 -13.23
N ALA A 96 -27.45 21.94 -14.25
CA ALA A 96 -27.80 21.30 -15.52
C ALA A 96 -28.16 19.82 -15.32
N ASN A 97 -29.26 19.38 -15.94
CA ASN A 97 -29.81 18.02 -15.77
C ASN A 97 -30.13 17.66 -14.30
N ARG A 98 -30.55 18.64 -13.48
CA ARG A 98 -30.93 18.46 -12.06
C ARG A 98 -31.74 17.19 -11.82
N SER A 99 -32.80 16.96 -12.59
CA SER A 99 -33.68 15.80 -12.42
C SER A 99 -32.95 14.46 -12.59
N ASP A 100 -31.97 14.38 -13.49
CA ASP A 100 -31.18 13.15 -13.70
C ASP A 100 -30.19 12.93 -12.55
N ILE A 101 -29.63 14.01 -12.01
CA ILE A 101 -28.76 13.95 -10.83
C ILE A 101 -29.54 13.47 -9.61
N ILE A 102 -30.73 14.02 -9.38
CA ILE A 102 -31.61 13.61 -8.29
C ILE A 102 -31.98 12.13 -8.42
N LYS A 103 -32.44 11.69 -9.60
CA LYS A 103 -32.72 10.27 -9.87
C LYS A 103 -31.51 9.39 -9.59
N ARG A 104 -30.31 9.82 -10.00
CA ARG A 104 -29.08 9.06 -9.74
C ARG A 104 -28.78 8.94 -8.25
N ILE A 105 -29.00 9.99 -7.46
CA ILE A 105 -28.81 9.95 -6.01
C ILE A 105 -29.85 9.02 -5.36
N ILE A 106 -31.12 9.10 -5.77
CA ILE A 106 -32.18 8.19 -5.31
C ILE A 106 -31.82 6.73 -5.59
N ASN A 107 -31.37 6.42 -6.82
CA ASN A 107 -30.94 5.05 -7.14
C ASN A 107 -29.79 4.59 -6.21
N ILE A 108 -28.84 5.46 -5.90
CA ILE A 108 -27.75 5.13 -4.96
C ILE A 108 -28.29 4.87 -3.55
N ILE A 109 -29.25 5.67 -3.07
CA ILE A 109 -29.91 5.49 -1.78
C ILE A 109 -30.57 4.10 -1.71
N ASP A 110 -31.36 3.77 -2.74
CA ASP A 110 -32.11 2.51 -2.83
C ASP A 110 -31.16 1.29 -2.94
N GLU A 111 -30.17 1.34 -3.84
CA GLU A 111 -29.22 0.24 -4.07
C GLU A 111 -28.38 -0.11 -2.83
N ASN A 112 -28.15 0.87 -1.94
CA ASN A 112 -27.29 0.71 -0.78
C ASN A 112 -28.05 0.66 0.54
N ASN A 113 -29.39 0.69 0.53
CA ASN A 113 -30.25 0.74 1.73
C ASN A 113 -29.82 1.87 2.69
N TYR A 114 -29.50 3.03 2.14
CA TYR A 114 -28.90 4.14 2.89
C TYR A 114 -29.76 4.54 4.09
N GLN A 115 -29.11 4.72 5.23
CA GLN A 115 -29.71 5.28 6.44
C GLN A 115 -29.27 6.72 6.60
N SER A 116 -30.23 7.64 6.82
CA SER A 116 -29.94 9.05 6.98
C SER A 116 -28.89 9.29 8.07
N ILE A 117 -27.94 10.19 7.79
CA ILE A 117 -26.88 10.60 8.71
C ILE A 117 -27.22 12.02 9.18
N PRO A 118 -28.02 12.19 10.25
CA PRO A 118 -28.45 13.52 10.72
C PRO A 118 -27.35 14.26 11.48
N HIS A 119 -26.37 13.54 12.03
CA HIS A 119 -25.31 14.09 12.87
C HIS A 119 -23.94 13.56 12.46
N VAL A 120 -22.91 14.40 12.60
CA VAL A 120 -21.53 14.04 12.25
C VAL A 120 -20.55 14.51 13.32
N GLN A 121 -19.47 13.74 13.50
CA GLN A 121 -18.38 14.10 14.41
C GLN A 121 -17.50 15.19 13.77
N CYS A 122 -17.38 16.29 14.49
CA CYS A 122 -16.67 17.49 14.07
C CYS A 122 -15.59 17.88 15.07
N VAL A 123 -14.54 18.52 14.56
CA VAL A 123 -13.58 19.33 15.32
C VAL A 123 -13.93 20.79 15.07
N ILE A 124 -14.37 21.48 16.11
CA ILE A 124 -14.74 22.89 16.09
C ILE A 124 -13.54 23.72 16.52
N PHE A 125 -13.08 24.58 15.62
CA PHE A 125 -12.09 25.62 15.89
C PHE A 125 -12.81 26.90 16.31
N GLU A 126 -12.23 27.63 17.27
CA GLU A 126 -12.79 28.89 17.77
C GLU A 126 -12.67 30.02 16.73
N GLU A 127 -11.61 29.99 15.92
CA GLU A 127 -11.32 31.00 14.90
C GLU A 127 -10.97 30.36 13.55
N ASP A 128 -11.25 31.09 12.47
CA ASP A 128 -10.70 30.80 11.15
C ASP A 128 -9.30 31.41 11.05
N GLY A 129 -8.29 30.63 11.44
CA GLY A 129 -6.93 31.13 11.64
C GLY A 129 -5.83 30.15 11.26
N GLU A 130 -4.62 30.44 11.70
CA GLU A 130 -3.41 29.69 11.33
C GLU A 130 -3.50 28.21 11.72
N LEU A 131 -4.09 27.89 12.87
CA LEU A 131 -4.12 26.51 13.37
C LEU A 131 -4.98 25.58 12.50
N ILE A 132 -6.17 26.02 12.07
CA ILE A 132 -7.02 25.20 11.21
C ILE A 132 -6.40 25.05 9.82
N ASN A 133 -5.79 26.13 9.30
CA ASN A 133 -5.10 26.14 8.01
C ASN A 133 -3.88 25.22 8.02
N HIS A 134 -3.10 25.20 9.11
CA HIS A 134 -1.97 24.28 9.28
C HIS A 134 -2.39 22.81 9.11
N PHE A 135 -3.46 22.37 9.77
CA PHE A 135 -3.93 20.98 9.64
C PHE A 135 -4.54 20.69 8.25
N ILE A 136 -5.14 21.68 7.61
CA ILE A 136 -5.61 21.58 6.22
C ILE A 136 -4.40 21.39 5.28
N GLU A 137 -3.33 22.15 5.46
CA GLU A 137 -2.09 22.00 4.70
C GLU A 137 -1.52 20.59 4.83
N LEU A 138 -1.33 20.09 6.07
CA LEU A 138 -0.82 18.73 6.30
C LEU A 138 -1.63 17.63 5.60
N LYS A 139 -2.93 17.85 5.38
CA LYS A 139 -3.83 16.92 4.71
C LYS A 139 -3.82 17.04 3.18
N HIS A 140 -3.58 18.22 2.62
CA HIS A 140 -3.84 18.52 1.21
C HIS A 140 -2.63 18.96 0.38
N THR A 141 -1.51 19.40 0.99
CA THR A 141 -0.34 19.92 0.27
C THR A 141 0.81 18.89 0.11
N GLY A 142 0.54 17.62 0.44
CA GLY A 142 1.48 16.51 0.28
C GLY A 142 2.28 16.22 1.55
N GLU A 143 3.50 15.73 1.38
CA GLU A 143 4.28 15.13 2.48
C GLU A 143 4.86 16.17 3.45
N ASN A 144 5.02 17.44 3.04
CA ASN A 144 5.51 18.52 3.89
C ASN A 144 6.77 18.16 4.70
N LYS A 145 7.83 17.69 4.03
CA LYS A 145 9.07 17.18 4.66
C LYS A 145 8.83 16.07 5.70
N GLY A 146 7.78 15.28 5.53
CA GLY A 146 7.37 14.18 6.41
C GLY A 146 6.29 14.53 7.44
N ALA A 147 5.88 15.81 7.57
CA ALA A 147 4.82 16.21 8.50
C ALA A 147 3.41 15.92 7.98
N GLY A 148 3.23 15.93 6.65
CA GLY A 148 1.95 15.72 5.98
C GLY A 148 1.72 14.27 5.57
N ARG A 149 0.63 14.04 4.83
CA ARG A 149 0.25 12.69 4.40
C ARG A 149 1.17 12.15 3.30
N ILE A 150 1.77 11.00 3.57
CA ILE A 150 2.51 10.20 2.58
C ILE A 150 1.56 9.12 2.06
N GLY A 151 1.21 9.22 0.78
CA GLY A 151 0.44 8.18 0.11
C GLY A 151 1.26 6.91 -0.05
N TRP A 152 0.62 5.75 0.03
CA TRP A 152 1.28 4.49 -0.32
C TRP A 152 1.76 4.50 -1.76
N ASP A 153 3.00 4.06 -1.97
CA ASP A 153 3.54 3.80 -3.30
C ASP A 153 2.81 2.62 -3.97
N THR A 154 3.07 2.43 -5.27
CA THR A 154 2.45 1.36 -6.07
C THR A 154 2.67 -0.02 -5.46
N GLU A 155 3.83 -0.24 -4.83
CA GLU A 155 4.16 -1.53 -4.25
C GLU A 155 3.38 -1.78 -2.95
N SER A 156 3.26 -0.78 -2.09
CA SER A 156 2.48 -0.84 -0.84
C SER A 156 0.99 -0.98 -1.13
N GLN A 157 0.45 -0.22 -2.09
CA GLN A 157 -0.92 -0.41 -2.57
C GLN A 157 -1.12 -1.83 -3.13
N THR A 158 -0.14 -2.35 -3.87
CA THR A 158 -0.16 -3.72 -4.38
C THR A 158 -0.16 -4.74 -3.25
N ARG A 159 0.67 -4.58 -2.21
CA ARG A 159 0.69 -5.49 -1.05
C ARG A 159 -0.65 -5.50 -0.32
N PHE A 160 -1.26 -4.33 -0.11
CA PHE A 160 -2.58 -4.22 0.51
C PHE A 160 -3.69 -4.84 -0.34
N THR A 161 -3.68 -4.59 -1.67
CA THR A 161 -4.69 -5.13 -2.59
C THR A 161 -4.51 -6.62 -2.88
N LYS A 162 -3.28 -7.15 -2.84
CA LYS A 162 -2.97 -8.59 -2.99
C LYS A 162 -3.70 -9.45 -1.97
N GLN A 163 -3.92 -8.97 -0.74
CA GLN A 163 -4.75 -9.69 0.23
C GLN A 163 -6.20 -9.91 -0.25
N LYS A 164 -6.67 -9.11 -1.22
CA LYS A 164 -8.03 -9.15 -1.77
C LYS A 164 -8.14 -9.75 -3.17
N ASP A 165 -7.02 -10.12 -3.80
CA ASP A 165 -7.01 -10.64 -5.18
C ASP A 165 -6.35 -12.04 -5.26
N PRO A 166 -7.15 -13.12 -5.20
CA PRO A 166 -6.67 -14.50 -5.29
C PRO A 166 -5.91 -14.78 -6.59
N TYR A 167 -6.30 -14.16 -7.71
CA TYR A 167 -5.64 -14.36 -9.00
C TYR A 167 -4.26 -13.74 -9.02
N LYS A 168 -4.11 -12.53 -8.46
CA LYS A 168 -2.81 -11.86 -8.34
C LYS A 168 -1.83 -12.65 -7.47
N ASN A 169 -2.30 -13.25 -6.38
CA ASN A 169 -1.48 -14.13 -5.55
C ASN A 169 -1.08 -15.41 -6.28
N TYR A 170 -2.03 -16.03 -7.00
CA TYR A 170 -1.74 -17.19 -7.84
C TYR A 170 -0.69 -16.86 -8.91
N LEU A 171 -0.87 -15.75 -9.64
CA LEU A 171 0.07 -15.30 -10.66
C LEU A 171 1.47 -15.07 -10.10
N LEU A 172 1.58 -14.46 -8.92
CA LEU A 172 2.87 -14.26 -8.26
C LEU A 172 3.53 -15.58 -7.89
N SER A 173 2.77 -16.53 -7.33
CA SER A 173 3.25 -17.87 -7.02
C SER A 173 3.71 -18.62 -8.27
N PHE A 174 3.03 -18.40 -9.40
CA PHE A 174 3.38 -18.97 -10.68
C PHE A 174 4.67 -18.38 -11.25
N ILE A 175 4.83 -17.06 -11.23
CA ILE A 175 6.06 -16.37 -11.66
C ILE A 175 7.28 -16.88 -10.85
N ASN A 176 7.15 -17.00 -9.53
CA ASN A 176 8.22 -17.51 -8.66
C ASN A 176 8.64 -18.95 -9.02
N LYS A 177 7.70 -19.79 -9.48
CA LYS A 177 8.01 -21.14 -9.95
C LYS A 177 8.73 -21.14 -11.29
N ILE A 178 8.42 -20.19 -12.17
CA ILE A 178 9.04 -20.08 -13.49
C ILE A 178 10.46 -19.56 -13.38
N HIS A 179 10.70 -18.50 -12.59
CA HIS A 179 12.00 -17.86 -12.48
C HIS A 179 12.39 -17.65 -11.00
N PRO A 180 13.23 -18.53 -10.40
CA PRO A 180 13.61 -18.46 -8.98
C PRO A 180 14.23 -17.13 -8.54
N GLY A 181 14.92 -16.43 -9.44
CA GLY A 181 15.48 -15.11 -9.18
C GLY A 181 14.46 -13.97 -9.11
N TYR A 182 13.16 -14.24 -9.28
CA TYR A 182 12.12 -13.21 -9.15
C TYR A 182 11.90 -12.89 -7.67
N GLN A 183 12.38 -11.73 -7.23
CA GLN A 183 12.24 -11.22 -5.87
C GLN A 183 11.65 -9.80 -5.89
N ASP A 184 11.08 -9.37 -4.76
CA ASP A 184 10.63 -7.99 -4.51
C ASP A 184 9.52 -7.45 -5.43
N ASN A 185 8.78 -8.32 -6.13
CA ASN A 185 7.68 -7.93 -7.05
C ASN A 185 8.10 -6.93 -8.15
N SER A 186 9.40 -6.77 -8.37
CA SER A 186 9.94 -5.84 -9.37
C SER A 186 9.40 -6.20 -10.75
N GLY A 187 8.91 -5.20 -11.48
CA GLY A 187 8.34 -5.40 -12.81
C GLY A 187 7.02 -6.18 -12.87
N PHE A 188 6.38 -6.50 -11.73
CA PHE A 188 5.11 -7.25 -11.71
C PHE A 188 4.02 -6.60 -12.57
N THR A 189 3.81 -5.29 -12.42
CA THR A 189 2.77 -4.55 -13.17
C THR A 189 3.08 -4.49 -14.67
N THR A 190 4.36 -4.47 -15.03
CA THR A 190 4.81 -4.55 -16.43
C THR A 190 4.57 -5.95 -16.99
N PHE A 191 4.89 -7.01 -16.22
CA PHE A 191 4.59 -8.38 -16.59
C PHE A 191 3.08 -8.60 -16.77
N GLU A 192 2.28 -8.20 -15.79
CA GLU A 192 0.83 -8.27 -15.81
C GLU A 192 0.25 -7.58 -17.04
N ARG A 193 0.81 -6.42 -17.43
CA ARG A 193 0.43 -5.71 -18.65
C ARG A 193 0.76 -6.51 -19.92
N ILE A 194 1.96 -7.09 -20.02
CA ILE A 194 2.38 -7.93 -21.16
C ILE A 194 1.38 -9.09 -21.34
N ILE A 195 1.10 -9.82 -20.26
CA ILE A 195 0.26 -11.02 -20.31
C ILE A 195 -1.25 -10.71 -20.34
N SER A 196 -1.67 -9.47 -20.07
CA SER A 196 -3.07 -9.05 -20.18
C SER A 196 -3.56 -9.05 -21.63
N ASP A 197 -2.64 -8.95 -22.59
CA ASP A 197 -2.94 -8.89 -24.02
C ASP A 197 -3.15 -10.29 -24.62
N PRO A 198 -4.35 -10.63 -25.14
CA PRO A 198 -4.61 -11.95 -25.71
C PRO A 198 -3.69 -12.32 -26.88
N SER A 199 -3.26 -11.33 -27.69
CA SER A 199 -2.38 -11.58 -28.83
C SER A 199 -0.99 -11.99 -28.36
N VAL A 200 -0.48 -11.35 -27.29
CA VAL A 200 0.80 -11.72 -26.68
C VAL A 200 0.73 -13.11 -26.07
N ARG A 201 -0.35 -13.43 -25.35
CA ARG A 201 -0.56 -14.75 -24.75
C ARG A 201 -0.52 -15.88 -25.78
N LYS A 202 -1.13 -15.67 -26.94
CA LYS A 202 -1.11 -16.63 -28.06
C LYS A 202 0.32 -16.90 -28.56
N GLU A 203 1.14 -15.86 -28.68
CA GLU A 203 2.53 -15.99 -29.14
C GLU A 203 3.45 -16.65 -28.09
N ILE A 204 3.15 -16.44 -26.80
CA ILE A 204 3.84 -17.13 -25.71
C ILE A 204 3.46 -18.61 -25.65
N GLY A 205 2.22 -18.96 -26.02
CA GLY A 205 1.65 -20.29 -25.76
C GLY A 205 1.06 -20.39 -24.36
N MET A 206 0.33 -19.37 -23.93
CA MET A 206 -0.24 -19.26 -22.58
C MET A 206 -1.74 -18.98 -22.60
N GLU A 207 -2.48 -19.66 -21.74
CA GLU A 207 -3.88 -19.40 -21.45
C GLU A 207 -4.08 -19.03 -19.98
N ILE A 208 -5.07 -18.17 -19.71
CA ILE A 208 -5.35 -17.67 -18.36
C ILE A 208 -6.86 -17.77 -18.11
N ASP A 209 -7.24 -18.55 -17.10
CA ASP A 209 -8.57 -18.50 -16.50
C ASP A 209 -8.51 -17.63 -15.24
N ARG A 210 -9.30 -16.54 -15.24
CA ARG A 210 -9.41 -15.62 -14.09
C ARG A 210 -10.50 -16.03 -13.10
N LYS A 211 -11.49 -16.82 -13.53
CA LYS A 211 -12.59 -17.29 -12.68
C LYS A 211 -12.17 -18.50 -11.85
N LYS A 212 -11.32 -19.35 -12.41
CA LYS A 212 -10.56 -20.38 -11.69
C LYS A 212 -9.09 -20.06 -11.91
N PRO A 213 -8.36 -19.50 -10.92
CA PRO A 213 -7.02 -18.98 -11.14
C PRO A 213 -6.10 -20.09 -11.64
N ALA A 214 -5.94 -20.17 -12.96
CA ALA A 214 -5.22 -21.21 -13.65
C ALA A 214 -4.47 -20.57 -14.82
N ILE A 215 -3.17 -20.88 -14.92
CA ILE A 215 -2.32 -20.51 -16.05
C ILE A 215 -1.86 -21.81 -16.69
N ILE A 216 -2.15 -21.95 -17.98
CA ILE A 216 -1.82 -23.14 -18.77
C ILE A 216 -0.78 -22.73 -19.80
N LEU A 217 0.32 -23.47 -19.86
CA LEU A 217 1.37 -23.31 -20.87
C LEU A 217 1.28 -24.47 -21.86
N SER A 218 1.37 -24.17 -23.15
CA SER A 218 1.14 -25.15 -24.21
C SER A 218 2.26 -26.17 -24.35
N ASP A 219 3.50 -25.77 -24.07
CA ASP A 219 4.69 -26.61 -24.22
C ASP A 219 5.88 -26.11 -23.36
N ASP A 220 6.98 -26.85 -23.40
CA ASP A 220 8.23 -26.50 -22.73
C ASP A 220 8.79 -25.15 -23.21
N MET A 221 8.67 -24.85 -24.51
CA MET A 221 9.13 -23.59 -25.08
C MET A 221 8.33 -22.39 -24.53
N SER A 222 7.05 -22.57 -24.23
CA SER A 222 6.19 -21.57 -23.60
C SER A 222 6.70 -21.21 -22.20
N THR A 223 7.16 -22.21 -21.45
CA THR A 223 7.84 -22.02 -20.15
C THR A 223 9.12 -21.22 -20.30
N LYS A 224 9.96 -21.58 -21.28
CA LYS A 224 11.23 -20.89 -21.59
C LYS A 224 11.03 -19.43 -22.03
N LYS A 225 10.02 -19.17 -22.89
CA LYS A 225 9.63 -17.81 -23.30
C LYS A 225 9.20 -16.98 -22.10
N LEU A 226 8.39 -17.55 -21.20
CA LEU A 226 7.93 -16.84 -20.02
C LEU A 226 9.09 -16.54 -19.06
N PHE A 227 9.98 -17.51 -18.85
CA PHE A 227 11.23 -17.32 -18.12
C PHE A 227 12.03 -16.14 -18.67
N TYR A 228 12.21 -16.07 -20.00
CA TYR A 228 12.95 -14.98 -20.65
C TYR A 228 12.30 -13.60 -20.41
N ILE A 229 10.97 -13.50 -20.49
CA ILE A 229 10.25 -12.24 -20.21
C ILE A 229 10.52 -11.80 -18.77
N ILE A 230 10.47 -12.75 -17.82
CA ILE A 230 10.71 -12.47 -16.40
C ILE A 230 12.18 -12.06 -16.18
N ASP A 231 13.15 -12.75 -16.79
CA ASP A 231 14.57 -12.38 -16.75
C ASP A 231 14.79 -10.94 -17.26
N CYS A 232 14.16 -10.57 -18.38
CA CYS A 232 14.26 -9.23 -18.94
C CYS A 232 13.74 -8.14 -18.00
N LEU A 233 12.71 -8.45 -17.20
CA LEU A 233 12.17 -7.53 -16.21
C LEU A 233 13.09 -7.39 -14.99
N ILE A 234 13.58 -8.51 -14.46
CA ILE A 234 14.49 -8.53 -13.30
C ILE A 234 15.80 -7.80 -13.65
N THR A 235 16.36 -8.10 -14.81
CA THR A 235 17.62 -7.51 -15.30
C THR A 235 17.44 -6.11 -15.88
N LYS A 236 16.22 -5.56 -15.87
CA LYS A 236 15.86 -4.23 -16.41
C LYS A 236 16.24 -4.04 -17.89
N LYS A 237 16.32 -5.13 -18.66
CA LYS A 237 16.48 -5.11 -20.13
C LYS A 237 15.25 -4.53 -20.82
N ILE A 238 14.08 -4.64 -20.20
CA ILE A 238 12.84 -4.00 -20.66
C ILE A 238 12.28 -3.07 -19.60
N LYS A 239 11.76 -1.92 -20.05
CA LYS A 239 11.08 -0.93 -19.24
C LYS A 239 9.59 -0.90 -19.57
N VAL A 240 8.83 -0.30 -18.68
CA VAL A 240 7.40 -0.09 -18.84
C VAL A 240 7.05 0.66 -20.14
N SER A 241 7.93 1.57 -20.58
CA SER A 241 7.82 2.34 -21.83
C SER A 241 7.90 1.48 -23.07
N ASP A 242 8.51 0.30 -22.99
CA ASP A 242 8.79 -0.54 -24.16
C ASP A 242 7.63 -1.50 -24.47
N VAL A 243 6.65 -1.58 -23.58
CA VAL A 243 5.51 -2.51 -23.63
C VAL A 243 4.20 -1.86 -23.18
N TYR A 244 4.14 -0.52 -23.17
CA TYR A 244 3.04 0.23 -22.58
C TYR A 244 1.72 0.01 -23.34
N ASP A 245 1.74 0.19 -24.66
CA ASP A 245 0.59 -0.04 -25.53
C ASP A 245 0.70 -1.37 -26.29
N LYS A 246 -0.35 -1.68 -27.05
CA LYS A 246 -0.48 -2.94 -27.79
C LYS A 246 0.58 -3.07 -28.89
N GLU A 247 0.87 -1.98 -29.59
CA GLU A 247 1.83 -2.00 -30.70
C GLU A 247 3.24 -2.29 -30.18
N LEU A 248 3.62 -1.64 -29.08
CA LEU A 248 4.89 -1.85 -28.41
C LEU A 248 5.04 -3.27 -27.86
N ARG A 249 3.98 -3.83 -27.26
CA ARG A 249 3.98 -5.23 -26.84
C ARG A 249 4.24 -6.18 -28.01
N LEU A 250 3.56 -5.99 -29.14
CA LEU A 250 3.77 -6.85 -30.31
C LEU A 250 5.17 -6.69 -30.90
N LYS A 251 5.70 -5.46 -30.96
CA LYS A 251 7.10 -5.22 -31.36
C LYS A 251 8.09 -5.93 -30.46
N PHE A 252 7.85 -5.95 -29.15
CA PHE A 252 8.67 -6.72 -28.21
C PHE A 252 8.62 -8.23 -28.53
N ILE A 253 7.44 -8.79 -28.79
CA ILE A 253 7.31 -10.21 -29.15
C ILE A 253 8.04 -10.53 -30.46
N GLU A 254 7.86 -9.72 -31.50
CA GLU A 254 8.57 -9.89 -32.79
C GLU A 254 10.09 -9.80 -32.64
N LYS A 255 10.56 -8.89 -31.77
CA LYS A 255 11.99 -8.70 -31.54
C LYS A 255 12.64 -9.79 -30.69
N HIS A 256 11.88 -10.53 -29.89
CA HIS A 256 12.45 -11.39 -28.86
C HIS A 256 11.96 -12.85 -28.86
N LEU A 257 10.77 -13.18 -29.37
CA LEU A 257 10.14 -14.49 -29.16
C LEU A 257 9.68 -15.21 -30.45
N LYS A 258 9.98 -14.68 -31.63
CA LYS A 258 9.41 -15.11 -32.93
C LYS A 258 10.36 -15.94 -33.80
N THR A 259 11.63 -15.56 -33.89
CA THR A 259 12.58 -16.21 -34.82
C THR A 259 13.25 -17.44 -34.21
N GLN A 260 13.67 -18.39 -35.05
CA GLN A 260 14.38 -19.59 -34.58
C GLN A 260 15.68 -19.27 -33.84
N GLU A 261 16.38 -18.21 -34.24
CA GLU A 261 17.59 -17.74 -33.56
C GLU A 261 17.29 -17.20 -32.14
N GLN A 262 16.20 -16.43 -32.01
CA GLN A 262 15.73 -15.93 -30.71
C GLN A 262 15.35 -17.11 -29.79
N LEU A 263 14.60 -18.09 -30.30
CA LEU A 263 14.17 -19.26 -29.53
C LEU A 263 15.36 -20.10 -29.05
N LYS A 264 16.37 -20.33 -29.89
CA LYS A 264 17.62 -21.00 -29.49
C LYS A 264 18.38 -20.22 -28.41
N SER A 265 18.39 -18.90 -28.51
CA SER A 265 19.02 -18.02 -27.50
C SER A 265 18.31 -18.11 -26.16
N ILE A 266 16.97 -18.13 -26.18
CA ILE A 266 16.13 -18.31 -24.99
C ILE A 266 16.38 -19.68 -24.34
N GLU A 267 16.42 -20.74 -25.15
CA GLU A 267 16.70 -22.10 -24.69
C GLU A 267 18.09 -22.19 -24.03
N THR A 268 19.11 -21.63 -24.68
CA THR A 268 20.48 -21.59 -24.14
C THR A 268 20.54 -20.82 -22.81
N LEU A 269 19.84 -19.68 -22.70
CA LEU A 269 19.77 -18.90 -21.46
C LEU A 269 19.10 -19.71 -20.36
N TYR A 270 17.96 -20.33 -20.65
CA TYR A 270 17.23 -21.16 -19.69
C TYR A 270 18.08 -22.33 -19.19
N GLU A 271 18.67 -23.10 -20.11
CA GLU A 271 19.56 -24.21 -19.75
C GLU A 271 20.75 -23.74 -18.91
N THR A 272 21.36 -22.61 -19.28
CA THR A 272 22.48 -22.05 -18.52
C THR A 272 22.08 -21.64 -17.11
N TYR A 273 20.88 -21.09 -16.95
CA TYR A 273 20.36 -20.70 -15.65
C TYR A 273 20.11 -21.91 -14.73
N PHE A 274 19.63 -23.03 -15.28
CA PHE A 274 19.29 -24.23 -14.53
C PHE A 274 20.37 -25.33 -14.53
N LYS A 275 21.53 -25.11 -15.17
CA LYS A 275 22.63 -26.10 -15.31
C LYS A 275 23.16 -26.68 -13.99
N ASN A 276 22.94 -26.01 -12.85
CA ASN A 276 23.38 -26.45 -11.51
C ASN A 276 22.23 -26.61 -10.48
N GLY A 277 20.96 -26.73 -10.91
CA GLY A 277 19.81 -26.83 -10.01
C GLY A 277 18.64 -27.65 -10.58
N LYS A 278 17.62 -27.95 -9.75
CA LYS A 278 16.38 -28.59 -10.24
C LYS A 278 15.62 -27.64 -11.15
N SER A 279 15.40 -28.06 -12.40
CA SER A 279 14.49 -27.37 -13.33
C SER A 279 13.06 -27.35 -12.76
N PRO A 280 12.29 -26.25 -12.90
CA PRO A 280 10.92 -26.21 -12.44
C PRO A 280 10.06 -27.21 -13.22
N SER A 281 9.48 -28.19 -12.52
CA SER A 281 8.47 -29.06 -13.11
C SER A 281 7.16 -28.28 -13.22
N VAL A 282 6.83 -27.83 -14.42
CA VAL A 282 5.55 -27.20 -14.75
C VAL A 282 4.65 -28.25 -15.40
N THR A 283 4.20 -29.24 -14.63
CA THR A 283 3.07 -30.08 -15.06
C THR A 283 1.78 -29.27 -15.02
N PRO A 284 0.73 -29.60 -15.81
CA PRO A 284 -0.54 -28.89 -15.79
C PRO A 284 -1.16 -28.97 -14.39
N ILE A 285 -1.09 -27.89 -13.63
CA ILE A 285 -1.71 -27.82 -12.30
C ILE A 285 -3.20 -27.61 -12.50
N THR A 286 -3.97 -28.70 -12.44
CA THR A 286 -5.37 -28.61 -12.01
C THR A 286 -5.34 -28.32 -10.52
N GLY A 287 -5.81 -27.13 -10.12
CA GLY A 287 -5.78 -26.72 -8.72
C GLY A 287 -6.67 -27.60 -7.87
N THR A 288 -6.08 -28.41 -6.98
CA THR A 288 -6.78 -28.84 -5.77
C THR A 288 -6.69 -27.72 -4.76
N THR A 289 -7.85 -27.16 -4.41
CA THR A 289 -8.00 -26.16 -3.36
C THR A 289 -7.64 -26.79 -2.02
N GLU A 290 -6.39 -26.69 -1.57
CA GLU A 290 -6.10 -26.86 -0.14
C GLU A 290 -6.63 -25.63 0.59
N THR A 291 -7.79 -25.81 1.20
CA THR A 291 -8.37 -24.87 2.15
C THR A 291 -7.49 -24.92 3.40
N GLN A 292 -6.52 -24.01 3.50
CA GLN A 292 -5.93 -23.72 4.81
C GLN A 292 -6.95 -22.94 5.62
N HIS A 293 -7.68 -23.66 6.47
CA HIS A 293 -8.47 -23.04 7.53
C HIS A 293 -7.53 -22.25 8.46
N PRO A 294 -7.84 -20.99 8.81
CA PRO A 294 -7.11 -20.29 9.85
C PRO A 294 -7.39 -20.97 11.19
N VAL A 295 -6.36 -21.50 11.84
CA VAL A 295 -6.43 -21.94 13.23
C VAL A 295 -6.61 -20.70 14.09
N ALA A 296 -7.76 -20.58 14.75
CA ALA A 296 -8.02 -19.56 15.76
C ALA A 296 -7.06 -19.74 16.95
N PRO A 297 -6.54 -18.65 17.55
CA PRO A 297 -5.76 -18.76 18.78
C PRO A 297 -6.73 -19.15 19.90
N THR A 298 -6.66 -20.39 20.36
CA THR A 298 -7.34 -20.83 21.59
C THR A 298 -6.38 -20.66 22.75
N THR A 299 -6.68 -19.68 23.60
CA THR A 299 -6.21 -19.60 24.97
C THR A 299 -6.88 -20.73 25.77
N GLY A 300 -6.09 -21.59 26.44
CA GLY A 300 -6.63 -22.62 27.31
C GLY A 300 -5.58 -23.58 27.86
N THR A 301 -5.15 -23.35 29.09
CA THR A 301 -4.41 -24.28 29.95
C THR A 301 -5.34 -25.40 30.42
N THR A 302 -4.97 -26.67 30.24
CA THR A 302 -5.33 -27.77 31.17
C THR A 302 -4.36 -28.95 31.03
N GLU A 303 -3.73 -29.34 32.13
CA GLU A 303 -2.96 -30.58 32.32
C GLU A 303 -3.88 -31.81 32.31
N THR A 304 -3.46 -32.95 31.74
CA THR A 304 -3.31 -34.26 32.43
C THR A 304 -2.82 -35.40 31.51
N GLN A 305 -1.68 -35.98 31.92
CA GLN A 305 -1.26 -37.40 31.97
C GLN A 305 -1.26 -38.37 30.76
N HIS A 306 -0.12 -39.05 30.63
CA HIS A 306 0.23 -40.19 29.75
C HIS A 306 -0.52 -41.50 30.07
N PRO A 307 -0.44 -42.52 29.18
CA PRO A 307 0.41 -43.67 29.51
C PRO A 307 1.34 -44.16 28.37
N VAL A 308 2.20 -45.12 28.76
CA VAL A 308 3.55 -45.49 28.27
C VAL A 308 3.57 -46.49 27.09
N ALA A 309 4.74 -46.51 26.42
CA ALA A 309 5.25 -47.26 25.26
C ALA A 309 5.11 -48.81 25.25
N PRO A 310 5.60 -49.50 24.18
CA PRO A 310 7.01 -49.92 24.19
C PRO A 310 7.82 -49.68 22.89
N THR A 311 9.12 -49.77 23.11
CA THR A 311 10.30 -49.32 22.37
C THR A 311 10.95 -50.36 21.44
N THR A 312 11.65 -49.89 20.40
CA THR A 312 12.97 -50.37 19.90
C THR A 312 13.58 -49.23 19.05
N GLY A 313 14.80 -48.71 19.16
CA GLY A 313 15.96 -48.92 20.02
C GLY A 313 17.16 -48.14 19.42
N THR A 314 17.84 -47.34 20.25
CA THR A 314 19.30 -47.02 20.30
C THR A 314 19.95 -46.23 19.14
N THR A 315 20.75 -45.16 19.31
CA THR A 315 21.53 -44.67 20.48
C THR A 315 21.76 -43.15 20.39
N GLY A 316 21.55 -42.43 21.49
CA GLY A 316 22.01 -41.06 21.73
C GLY A 316 22.21 -40.86 23.25
N THR A 317 23.40 -40.44 23.65
CA THR A 317 23.84 -40.26 25.05
C THR A 317 23.20 -39.02 25.70
N GLN A 318 22.96 -39.08 27.01
CA GLN A 318 22.01 -38.26 27.78
C GLN A 318 22.58 -37.00 28.50
N HIS A 319 21.64 -36.07 28.75
CA HIS A 319 21.49 -34.93 29.71
C HIS A 319 22.09 -35.10 31.13
N PRO A 320 22.18 -34.07 32.05
CA PRO A 320 21.15 -33.08 32.50
C PRO A 320 21.68 -31.65 32.83
N VAL A 321 20.88 -30.60 33.11
CA VAL A 321 20.17 -30.26 34.36
C VAL A 321 19.21 -29.05 34.17
N THR A 322 18.20 -29.03 35.05
CA THR A 322 17.05 -28.19 35.44
C THR A 322 17.25 -26.66 35.69
N PRO A 323 16.17 -25.87 36.03
CA PRO A 323 15.83 -24.56 35.42
C PRO A 323 16.10 -23.33 36.31
N THR A 324 15.91 -22.11 35.76
CA THR A 324 14.94 -21.05 36.19
C THR A 324 15.34 -19.63 35.71
N THR A 325 14.34 -18.89 35.23
CA THR A 325 14.20 -17.41 35.03
C THR A 325 15.13 -16.63 34.10
N GLY A 326 14.52 -15.83 33.21
CA GLY A 326 15.13 -14.61 32.67
C GLY A 326 14.64 -14.20 31.28
N THR A 327 13.74 -13.21 31.22
CA THR A 327 13.56 -12.29 30.09
C THR A 327 14.81 -11.45 29.88
N THR A 328 15.38 -11.34 28.66
CA THR A 328 15.86 -10.04 28.12
C THR A 328 16.12 -10.08 26.62
N GLU A 329 15.90 -8.88 26.05
CA GLU A 329 16.38 -8.31 24.80
C GLU A 329 17.81 -8.67 24.40
N THR A 330 18.05 -8.66 23.08
CA THR A 330 19.36 -8.86 22.47
C THR A 330 20.00 -7.51 22.13
N GLN A 331 21.11 -7.18 22.81
CA GLN A 331 22.18 -6.35 22.27
C GLN A 331 23.49 -7.15 22.31
N HIS A 332 24.26 -7.08 21.23
CA HIS A 332 25.60 -7.68 21.06
C HIS A 332 26.68 -6.56 21.12
N PRO A 333 27.98 -6.87 21.21
CA PRO A 333 28.66 -7.69 22.22
C PRO A 333 30.04 -7.09 22.64
N VAL A 334 30.59 -7.39 23.84
CA VAL A 334 32.02 -7.73 24.03
C VAL A 334 32.17 -8.59 25.31
N ALA A 335 33.06 -9.58 25.20
CA ALA A 335 33.41 -10.72 26.05
C ALA A 335 34.03 -10.37 27.44
N PRO A 336 34.20 -11.38 28.33
CA PRO A 336 34.15 -11.23 29.79
C PRO A 336 35.52 -11.19 30.47
N THR A 337 35.55 -10.78 31.73
CA THR A 337 36.63 -11.12 32.67
C THR A 337 36.06 -11.91 33.85
N THR A 338 36.58 -13.13 34.03
CA THR A 338 36.47 -13.93 35.27
C THR A 338 37.49 -13.42 36.28
N GLY A 339 37.09 -13.35 37.55
CA GLY A 339 37.88 -12.77 38.63
C GLY A 339 38.97 -13.66 39.23
N THR A 340 39.74 -13.09 40.15
CA THR A 340 39.99 -13.57 41.54
C THR A 340 41.06 -12.69 42.21
N THR A 341 40.82 -12.41 43.50
CA THR A 341 41.75 -12.09 44.62
C THR A 341 43.03 -11.27 44.40
N GLY A 342 43.19 -10.20 45.18
CA GLY A 342 44.51 -9.72 45.64
C GLY A 342 44.89 -8.28 45.27
N THR A 343 44.94 -7.45 46.32
CA THR A 343 45.67 -6.17 46.53
C THR A 343 46.69 -5.62 45.50
N GLN A 344 46.69 -4.28 45.43
CA GLN A 344 47.77 -3.30 45.10
C GLN A 344 47.73 -2.57 43.73
N HIS A 345 47.79 -1.22 43.80
CA HIS A 345 48.10 -0.22 42.74
C HIS A 345 49.59 -0.31 42.27
N PRO A 346 50.14 0.52 41.34
CA PRO A 346 49.67 1.22 40.12
C PRO A 346 50.66 1.08 38.90
N VAL A 347 50.42 1.87 37.81
CA VAL A 347 51.39 2.46 36.82
C VAL A 347 51.70 1.76 35.45
N VAL A 348 51.25 2.43 34.35
CA VAL A 348 51.92 2.90 33.08
C VAL A 348 53.31 2.31 32.73
N PRO A 349 53.68 1.93 31.46
CA PRO A 349 54.09 2.84 30.33
C PRO A 349 53.71 2.38 28.90
N THR A 350 53.49 3.25 27.89
CA THR A 350 54.34 4.22 27.12
C THR A 350 55.12 3.59 25.94
N ALA A 351 54.86 4.12 24.73
CA ALA A 351 55.78 4.49 23.62
C ALA A 351 54.96 4.46 22.30
N GLY A 352 54.76 5.55 21.54
CA GLY A 352 55.74 6.35 20.78
C GLY A 352 55.71 5.84 19.32
N THR A 353 55.50 6.60 18.24
CA THR A 353 56.02 7.91 17.78
C THR A 353 55.07 8.52 16.71
N THR A 354 54.66 9.80 16.79
CA THR A 354 55.18 11.03 16.09
C THR A 354 55.07 10.99 14.56
N GLU A 355 54.30 11.86 13.88
CA GLU A 355 54.67 13.25 13.52
C GLU A 355 53.49 14.25 13.38
N THR A 356 53.78 15.47 13.86
CA THR A 356 53.08 16.78 13.87
C THR A 356 53.22 17.55 12.52
N GLN A 357 52.47 18.60 12.13
CA GLN A 357 52.21 19.90 12.78
C GLN A 357 51.02 20.69 12.17
N HIS A 358 50.07 21.09 13.04
CA HIS A 358 49.53 22.43 13.41
C HIS A 358 49.51 23.72 12.51
N PRO A 359 48.66 24.73 12.88
CA PRO A 359 47.84 25.58 11.99
C PRO A 359 48.23 27.08 11.97
N VAL A 360 47.58 27.90 11.12
CA VAL A 360 47.49 29.37 11.29
C VAL A 360 46.15 29.94 10.80
N VAL A 361 45.50 30.70 11.68
CA VAL A 361 44.57 31.84 11.44
C VAL A 361 45.30 33.04 12.10
N PRO A 362 45.37 34.30 11.59
CA PRO A 362 44.21 35.16 11.26
C PRO A 362 44.43 36.23 10.15
N THR A 363 43.38 36.94 9.70
CA THR A 363 43.38 38.43 9.62
C THR A 363 41.96 38.99 9.40
N ALA A 364 41.69 40.13 10.04
CA ALA A 364 40.52 40.99 9.84
C ALA A 364 40.72 41.97 8.67
N GLY A 365 39.63 42.50 8.12
CA GLY A 365 39.66 43.64 7.18
C GLY A 365 38.27 44.09 6.73
N THR A 366 37.86 45.27 7.17
CA THR A 366 36.69 46.06 6.72
C THR A 366 37.07 47.04 5.61
N THR A 367 36.17 47.27 4.64
CA THR A 367 35.70 48.55 4.01
C THR A 367 35.17 48.27 2.58
N GLY A 368 33.92 48.66 2.26
CA GLY A 368 33.57 49.89 1.50
C GLY A 368 33.35 49.52 0.03
N THR A 369 32.28 49.87 -0.70
CA THR A 369 31.34 51.01 -0.71
C THR A 369 30.00 50.57 -1.26
#